data_AF-A0A6I5PAJ2-F1
#
_entry.id   AF-A0A6I5PAJ2-F1
#
_cell.length_a   1.000
_cell.length_b   1.000
_cell.length_c   1.000
_cell.angle_alpha   90.00
_cell.angle_beta   90.00
_cell.angle_gamma   90.00
#
_symmetry.space_group_name_H-M   'P 1'
#
loop_
_entity.id
_entity.type
_entity.pdbx_description
1 polymer ?
#
loop_
_entity_poly.entity_id
_entity_poly.type
_entity_poly.pdbx_seq_one_letter_code
_entity_poly.pdbx_strand_id
1 'polypeptide(L)'
;MAQSQPEAMPLQQVLDSLPDRTVHSHYQANAAIDADQIILRLHPKVDDLLVIAISTQLSIRDGHRLCLDNPHWLTDDSTAAATSIPISDLQGFEIDLGTEVTLTNCQVAANKLMLSGTVRVLPVEPGVV
;
A
#
# COMPACT_ATOMS: atom_id res chain seq x y z
N MET A 1 23.07 22.20 12.19
CA MET A 1 21.66 22.44 11.83
C MET A 1 21.04 21.08 11.57
N ALA A 2 20.15 20.63 12.44
CA ALA A 2 19.51 19.32 12.31
C ALA A 2 18.46 19.40 11.19
N GLN A 3 18.67 18.68 10.09
CA GLN A 3 17.65 18.51 9.06
C GLN A 3 16.59 17.57 9.61
N SER A 4 15.40 18.10 9.85
CA SER A 4 14.22 17.35 10.24
C SER A 4 13.94 16.30 9.18
N GLN A 5 13.99 15.03 9.58
CA GLN A 5 13.59 13.89 8.76
C GLN A 5 12.11 14.08 8.38
N PRO A 6 11.71 13.88 7.11
CA PRO A 6 10.29 13.93 6.76
C PRO A 6 9.57 12.83 7.53
N GLU A 7 8.56 13.21 8.31
CA GLU A 7 7.69 12.28 9.00
C GLU A 7 7.08 11.33 7.98
N ALA A 8 7.12 10.02 8.27
CA ALA A 8 6.48 9.02 7.44
C ALA A 8 4.99 9.37 7.33
N MET A 9 4.53 9.70 6.12
CA MET A 9 3.12 9.93 5.88
C MET A 9 2.34 8.63 6.18
N PRO A 10 1.18 8.71 6.84
CA PRO A 10 0.26 7.59 6.95
C PRO A 10 0.02 7.00 5.56
N LEU A 11 0.05 5.66 5.45
CA LEU A 11 -0.17 4.94 4.20
C LEU A 11 -1.41 5.43 3.45
N GLN A 12 -2.45 5.82 4.18
CA GLN A 12 -3.66 6.42 3.64
C GLN A 12 -3.40 7.69 2.79
N GLN A 13 -2.55 8.60 3.28
CA GLN A 13 -2.22 9.83 2.55
C GLN A 13 -1.41 9.54 1.28
N VAL A 14 -0.56 8.51 1.32
CA VAL A 14 0.19 8.04 0.14
C VAL A 14 -0.78 7.49 -0.90
N LEU A 15 -1.72 6.64 -0.50
CA LEU A 15 -2.74 6.07 -1.39
C LEU A 15 -3.68 7.14 -1.98
N ASP A 16 -4.02 8.17 -1.20
CA ASP A 16 -4.85 9.28 -1.66
C ASP A 16 -4.12 10.20 -2.67
N SER A 17 -2.78 10.21 -2.64
CA SER A 17 -1.95 11.01 -3.54
C SER A 17 -1.70 10.37 -4.91
N LEU A 18 -2.04 9.09 -5.09
CA LEU A 18 -1.83 8.38 -6.35
C LEU A 18 -2.78 8.91 -7.45
N PRO A 19 -2.28 9.09 -8.69
CA PRO A 19 -3.05 9.68 -9.78
C PRO A 19 -4.19 8.79 -10.28
N ASP A 20 -4.16 7.50 -9.98
CA ASP A 20 -5.22 6.56 -10.34
C ASP A 20 -6.39 6.63 -9.34
N ARG A 21 -7.38 7.46 -9.69
CA ARG A 21 -8.56 7.74 -8.86
C ARG A 21 -9.73 6.78 -9.10
N THR A 22 -9.56 5.75 -9.93
CA THR A 22 -10.63 4.82 -10.32
C THR A 22 -11.23 4.09 -9.11
N VAL A 23 -10.41 3.79 -8.10
CA VAL A 23 -10.87 3.21 -6.83
C VAL A 23 -11.59 4.26 -5.96
N HIS A 24 -11.09 5.49 -5.92
CA HIS A 24 -11.59 6.58 -5.07
C HIS A 24 -12.98 7.11 -5.47
N SER A 25 -13.43 6.90 -6.71
CA SER A 25 -14.77 7.32 -7.14
C SER A 25 -15.89 6.44 -6.59
N HIS A 26 -15.62 5.16 -6.30
CA HIS A 26 -16.63 4.20 -5.85
C HIS A 26 -16.37 3.65 -4.45
N TYR A 27 -15.12 3.69 -3.99
CA TYR A 27 -14.68 3.15 -2.72
C TYR A 27 -13.88 4.18 -1.92
N GLN A 28 -13.94 4.03 -0.61
CA GLN A 28 -13.07 4.64 0.38
C GLN A 28 -12.10 3.54 0.85
N ALA A 29 -10.82 3.72 0.56
CA ALA A 29 -9.79 2.82 1.04
C ALA A 29 -9.45 3.12 2.51
N ASN A 30 -9.19 2.09 3.30
CA ASN A 30 -8.63 2.15 4.65
C ASN A 30 -7.57 1.05 4.77
N ALA A 31 -6.39 1.40 5.29
CA ALA A 31 -5.32 0.45 5.56
C ALA A 31 -4.96 0.43 7.05
N ALA A 32 -4.83 -0.76 7.62
CA ALA A 32 -4.30 -0.98 8.96
C ALA A 32 -3.07 -1.88 8.90
N ILE A 33 -2.10 -1.63 9.77
CA ILE A 33 -0.88 -2.43 9.88
C ILE A 33 -0.89 -3.13 11.23
N ASP A 34 -0.92 -4.45 11.21
CA ASP A 34 -0.84 -5.30 12.38
C ASP A 34 0.57 -5.95 12.46
N ALA A 35 0.86 -6.73 13.48
CA ALA A 35 2.09 -7.51 13.53
C ALA A 35 2.14 -8.46 12.32
N ASP A 36 3.19 -8.34 11.51
CA ASP A 36 3.48 -9.20 10.35
C ASP A 36 2.48 -9.14 9.18
N GLN A 37 1.44 -8.32 9.23
CA GLN A 37 0.43 -8.26 8.16
C GLN A 37 -0.14 -6.86 7.94
N ILE A 38 -0.59 -6.61 6.71
CA ILE A 38 -1.31 -5.41 6.30
C ILE A 38 -2.74 -5.80 5.98
N ILE A 39 -3.68 -5.07 6.56
CA ILE A 39 -5.11 -5.21 6.29
C ILE A 39 -5.53 -4.05 5.40
N LEU A 40 -6.01 -4.36 4.20
CA LEU A 40 -6.57 -3.37 3.27
C LEU A 40 -8.08 -3.56 3.21
N ARG A 41 -8.83 -2.48 3.40
CA ARG A 41 -10.29 -2.44 3.33
C ARG A 41 -10.71 -1.39 2.31
N LEU A 42 -11.58 -1.76 1.38
CA LEU A 42 -12.25 -0.86 0.46
C LEU A 42 -13.74 -0.85 0.85
N HIS A 43 -14.17 0.25 1.44
CA HIS A 43 -15.56 0.48 1.80
C HIS A 43 -16.26 1.22 0.64
N PRO A 44 -17.33 0.68 0.08
CA PRO A 44 -18.04 1.40 -0.96
C PRO A 44 -18.69 2.68 -0.42
N LYS A 45 -18.79 3.70 -1.27
CA LYS A 45 -19.46 4.97 -0.94
C LYS A 45 -20.98 4.93 -1.13
N VAL A 46 -21.50 3.79 -1.58
CA VAL A 46 -22.91 3.52 -1.88
C VAL A 46 -23.29 2.17 -1.27
N ASP A 47 -24.46 2.12 -0.64
CA ASP A 47 -24.88 1.02 0.25
C ASP A 47 -25.11 -0.33 -0.47
N ASP A 48 -25.16 -0.35 -1.80
CA ASP A 48 -25.44 -1.55 -2.60
C ASP A 48 -24.19 -2.29 -3.12
N LEU A 49 -23.00 -1.79 -2.80
CA LEU A 49 -21.74 -2.45 -3.17
C LEU A 49 -21.16 -3.23 -1.98
N LEU A 50 -20.42 -4.29 -2.29
CA LEU A 50 -19.78 -5.13 -1.28
C LEU A 50 -18.48 -4.51 -0.77
N VAL A 51 -18.23 -4.67 0.53
CA VAL A 51 -16.94 -4.35 1.16
C VAL A 51 -15.90 -5.38 0.73
N ILE A 52 -14.70 -4.90 0.40
CA ILE A 52 -13.56 -5.73 0.03
C ILE A 52 -12.53 -5.58 1.15
N ALA A 53 -12.24 -6.67 1.86
CA ALA A 53 -11.23 -6.70 2.91
C ALA A 53 -10.25 -7.84 2.67
N ILE A 54 -8.97 -7.53 2.72
CA ILE A 54 -7.88 -8.51 2.55
C ILE A 54 -6.85 -8.32 3.65
N SER A 55 -6.21 -9.41 4.04
CA SER A 55 -4.96 -9.39 4.81
C SER A 55 -3.85 -9.99 3.96
N THR A 56 -2.68 -9.38 4.02
CA THR A 56 -1.55 -9.70 3.16
C THR A 56 -0.25 -9.36 3.85
N GLN A 57 0.83 -10.02 3.45
CA GLN A 57 2.20 -9.61 3.76
C GLN A 57 2.73 -8.71 2.65
N LEU A 58 3.92 -8.14 2.86
CA LEU A 58 4.68 -7.45 1.82
C LEU A 58 6.05 -8.09 1.67
N SER A 59 6.46 -8.29 0.42
CA SER A 59 7.81 -8.72 0.07
C SER A 59 8.47 -7.75 -0.90
N ILE A 60 9.80 -7.74 -0.89
CA ILE A 60 10.59 -7.00 -1.88
C ILE A 60 10.81 -7.90 -3.09
N ARG A 61 10.48 -7.40 -4.28
CA ARG A 61 10.82 -8.01 -5.56
C ARG A 61 11.74 -7.09 -6.35
N ASP A 62 12.73 -7.68 -7.02
CA ASP A 62 13.72 -6.99 -7.85
C ASP A 62 14.47 -5.84 -7.15
N GLY A 63 14.48 -5.83 -5.82
CA GLY A 63 15.12 -4.80 -5.00
C GLY A 63 14.40 -3.45 -4.95
N HIS A 64 13.30 -3.21 -5.69
CA HIS A 64 12.65 -1.90 -5.73
C HIS A 64 11.12 -1.96 -5.80
N ARG A 65 10.54 -3.16 -5.88
CA ARG A 65 9.09 -3.36 -5.93
C ARG A 65 8.60 -3.95 -4.62
N LEU A 66 7.50 -3.41 -4.11
CA LEU A 66 6.77 -3.99 -2.98
C LEU A 66 5.59 -4.78 -3.55
N CYS A 67 5.57 -6.08 -3.32
CA CYS A 67 4.50 -6.97 -3.78
C CYS A 67 3.66 -7.43 -2.60
N LEU A 68 2.35 -7.55 -2.82
CA LEU A 68 1.48 -8.27 -1.89
C LEU A 68 1.89 -9.74 -1.88
N ASP A 69 2.16 -10.26 -0.68
CA ASP A 69 2.53 -11.65 -0.48
C ASP A 69 1.44 -12.39 0.31
N ASN A 70 1.05 -13.55 -0.21
CA ASN A 70 -0.02 -14.40 0.32
C ASN A 70 -1.33 -13.63 0.69
N PRO A 71 -1.94 -12.86 -0.24
CA PRO A 71 -3.17 -12.15 0.05
C PRO A 71 -4.32 -13.13 0.31
N HIS A 72 -5.03 -12.93 1.42
CA HIS A 72 -6.20 -13.71 1.79
C HIS A 72 -7.39 -12.81 2.13
N TRP A 73 -8.58 -13.28 1.80
CA TRP A 73 -9.83 -12.55 1.97
C TRP A 73 -10.30 -12.60 3.42
N LEU A 74 -10.59 -11.43 3.97
CA LEU A 74 -11.27 -11.32 5.26
C LEU A 74 -12.78 -11.30 5.02
N THR A 75 -13.52 -12.06 5.81
CA THR A 75 -14.98 -11.94 5.88
C THR A 75 -15.30 -10.79 6.84
N ASP A 76 -16.04 -9.80 6.37
CA ASP A 76 -16.53 -8.74 7.25
C ASP A 76 -17.79 -9.26 7.98
N ASP A 77 -17.68 -9.49 9.28
CA ASP A 77 -18.80 -9.95 10.12
C ASP A 77 -19.90 -8.89 10.29
N SER A 78 -19.67 -7.65 9.83
CA SER A 78 -20.61 -6.54 9.99
C SER A 78 -21.73 -6.48 8.94
N THR A 79 -21.61 -7.22 7.84
CA THR A 79 -22.64 -7.29 6.80
C THR A 79 -23.26 -8.68 6.78
N ALA A 80 -24.57 -8.75 7.00
CA ALA A 80 -25.35 -10.00 6.91
C ALA A 80 -25.32 -10.65 5.50
N ALA A 81 -24.62 -10.03 4.54
CA ALA A 81 -24.30 -10.59 3.24
C ALA A 81 -22.91 -11.23 3.32
N ALA A 82 -22.89 -12.54 3.58
CA ALA A 82 -21.74 -13.36 3.25
C ALA A 82 -21.42 -13.18 1.77
N THR A 83 -20.29 -12.55 1.47
CA THR A 83 -19.23 -13.01 0.56
C THR A 83 -18.43 -11.79 0.11
N SER A 84 -17.18 -11.68 0.57
CA SER A 84 -16.19 -10.90 -0.15
C SER A 84 -15.99 -11.57 -1.52
N ILE A 85 -16.27 -10.84 -2.60
CA ILE A 85 -15.98 -11.35 -3.95
C ILE A 85 -14.46 -11.25 -4.12
N PRO A 86 -13.76 -12.35 -4.41
CA PRO A 86 -12.36 -12.26 -4.71
C PRO A 86 -12.16 -11.41 -5.96
N ILE A 87 -11.50 -10.26 -5.82
CA ILE A 87 -10.97 -9.52 -6.96
C ILE A 87 -9.87 -10.40 -7.56
N SER A 88 -10.15 -10.99 -8.71
CA SER A 88 -9.14 -11.58 -9.58
C SER A 88 -8.09 -10.50 -9.90
N ASP A 89 -6.81 -10.88 -9.87
CA ASP A 89 -5.64 -10.03 -10.14
C ASP A 89 -5.10 -9.20 -8.96
N LEU A 90 -5.61 -9.42 -7.75
CA LEU A 90 -4.97 -8.87 -6.54
C LEU A 90 -3.63 -9.57 -6.25
N GLN A 91 -3.53 -10.85 -6.63
CA GLN A 91 -2.26 -11.55 -6.81
C GLN A 91 -1.53 -10.94 -8.01
N GLY A 92 -0.56 -10.07 -7.74
CA GLY A 92 0.18 -9.34 -8.77
C GLY A 92 0.22 -7.83 -8.54
N PHE A 93 -0.55 -7.31 -7.58
CA PHE A 93 -0.41 -5.91 -7.20
C PHE A 93 1.02 -5.65 -6.70
N GLU A 94 1.65 -4.67 -7.32
CA GLU A 94 2.99 -4.21 -6.98
C GLU A 94 3.06 -2.69 -6.96
N ILE A 95 3.82 -2.18 -6.00
CA ILE A 95 4.21 -0.78 -5.93
C ILE A 95 5.67 -0.70 -6.37
N ASP A 96 5.91 -0.11 -7.53
CA ASP A 96 7.25 0.19 -8.03
C ASP A 96 7.73 1.52 -7.43
N LEU A 97 8.83 1.48 -6.66
CA LEU A 97 9.45 2.67 -6.07
C LEU A 97 10.48 3.36 -6.99
N GLY A 98 10.75 2.78 -8.17
CA GLY A 98 11.70 3.24 -9.16
C GLY A 98 13.06 2.56 -9.08
N THR A 99 13.75 2.50 -10.22
CA THR A 99 15.08 1.86 -10.40
C THR A 99 16.20 2.47 -9.54
N GLU A 100 15.98 3.66 -9.01
CA GLU A 100 16.95 4.35 -8.18
C GLU A 100 16.87 3.95 -6.71
N VAL A 101 15.83 3.20 -6.34
CA VAL A 101 15.67 2.63 -5.00
C VAL A 101 16.24 1.22 -4.98
N THR A 102 16.92 0.87 -3.90
CA THR A 102 17.32 -0.52 -3.61
C THR A 102 16.97 -0.83 -2.17
N LEU A 103 15.87 -1.52 -1.96
CA LEU A 103 15.41 -2.05 -0.69
C LEU A 103 16.16 -3.34 -0.35
N THR A 104 16.61 -3.44 0.89
CA THR A 104 17.26 -4.63 1.47
C THR A 104 16.45 -5.25 2.60
N ASN A 105 15.52 -4.50 3.18
CA ASN A 105 14.63 -4.99 4.23
C ASN A 105 13.22 -4.43 4.07
N CYS A 106 12.23 -5.28 4.30
CA CYS A 106 10.82 -4.93 4.41
C CYS A 106 10.25 -5.71 5.59
N GLN A 107 9.88 -5.00 6.64
CA GLN A 107 9.29 -5.59 7.84
C GLN A 107 7.97 -4.90 8.18
N VAL A 108 6.94 -5.71 8.38
CA VAL A 108 5.63 -5.25 8.83
C VAL A 108 5.59 -5.40 10.36
N ALA A 109 5.55 -4.28 11.07
CA ALA A 109 5.40 -4.23 12.52
C ALA A 109 4.09 -3.54 12.88
N ALA A 110 3.57 -3.78 14.09
CA ALA A 110 2.32 -3.17 14.53
C ALA A 110 2.34 -1.64 14.31
N ASN A 111 1.38 -1.14 13.52
CA ASN A 111 1.23 0.26 13.11
C ASN A 111 2.38 0.86 12.29
N LYS A 112 3.35 0.07 11.79
CA LYS A 112 4.53 0.58 11.08
C LYS A 112 5.00 -0.37 9.98
N LEU A 113 5.22 0.17 8.78
CA LEU A 113 5.99 -0.49 7.74
C LEU A 113 7.44 0.01 7.81
N MET A 114 8.38 -0.90 8.05
CA MET A 114 9.81 -0.59 8.09
C MET A 114 10.47 -1.03 6.79
N LEU A 115 10.91 -0.06 6.00
CA LEU A 115 11.71 -0.27 4.80
C LEU A 115 13.14 0.19 5.07
N SER A 116 14.13 -0.59 4.64
CA SER A 116 15.54 -0.20 4.70
C SER A 116 16.21 -0.48 3.37
N GLY A 117 17.13 0.38 2.98
CA GLY A 117 17.76 0.32 1.66
C GLY A 117 18.57 1.57 1.34
N THR A 118 18.87 1.73 0.07
CA THR A 118 19.57 2.89 -0.48
C THR A 118 18.71 3.56 -1.56
N VAL A 119 18.81 4.89 -1.65
CA VAL A 119 18.24 5.66 -2.76
C VAL A 119 19.39 6.35 -3.48
N ARG A 120 19.49 6.15 -4.79
CA ARG A 120 20.45 6.82 -5.64
C ARG A 120 19.90 8.18 -6.04
N VAL A 121 20.54 9.24 -5.56
CA VAL A 121 20.19 10.61 -5.95
C VAL A 121 21.06 11.01 -7.14
N LEU A 122 20.43 11.18 -8.30
CA LEU A 122 21.08 11.73 -9.47
C LEU A 122 21.01 13.26 -9.40
N PRO A 123 22.15 13.97 -9.56
CA PRO A 123 22.09 15.41 -9.74
C PRO A 123 21.34 15.70 -11.03
N VAL A 124 20.21 16.40 -10.92
CA VAL A 124 19.63 17.10 -12.06
C VAL A 124 20.55 18.27 -12.35
N GLU A 125 21.08 18.37 -13.58
CA GLU A 125 21.72 19.62 -14.00
C GLU A 125 20.71 20.74 -13.72
N PRO A 126 21.06 21.76 -12.91
CA PRO A 126 20.20 22.91 -12.76
C PRO A 126 20.06 23.53 -14.14
N GLY A 127 18.92 23.25 -14.78
CA GLY A 127 18.61 23.75 -16.09
C GLY A 127 18.69 25.27 -16.07
N VAL A 128 19.52 25.78 -16.97
CA VAL A 128 19.48 27.13 -17.52
C VAL A 128 18.02 27.56 -17.66
N VAL A 129 17.58 28.47 -16.78
CA VAL A 129 16.33 29.22 -16.93
C VAL A 129 16.62 30.44 -17.79
#